data_AF-A0A7S0P8E0-F1
#
_entry.id   AF-A0A7S0P8E0-F1
#
_cell.length_a   1.000
_cell.length_b   1.000
_cell.length_c   1.000
_cell.angle_alpha   90.00
_cell.angle_beta   90.00
_cell.angle_gamma   90.00
#
_symmetry.space_group_name_H-M   'P 1'
#
loop_
_entity.id
_entity.type
_entity.pdbx_description
1 polymer ?
#
loop_
_entity_poly.entity_id
_entity_poly.type
_entity_poly.pdbx_seq_one_letter_code
_entity_poly.pdbx_strand_id
1 'polypeptide(L)'
;AAHLRGGRAPAAILRAAKPRNLIASARRLASRCRSSRMASAPTAPAAATAALSATGPPPLAASAAEAVSAGLTEKVAAAAGTRVPETHLRVGHRYQGKVRDVYDLGDAVLFVATDRLSAFDRSLAVVPLKGAVLNLISHWWFEKLAGVVPNHVVRLADPNAVLVQRCEVFPIEVVVRGFITGTTSTSLWTHYRDGAREFCGETFPDGLRKNDRLSAAVLTPTTKEAEHDRPISPADIVKEGWMTQADWDTVSAYAMAAFEAGQRIAAEHGLLLVDTKYEFGRAPDGTICLVDEVHTPDSSRYWLASTYEARPAAG
;
A
#
# COMPACT_ATOMS: atom_id res chain seq x y z
N ALA A 1 -34.93 46.30 -23.97
CA ALA A 1 -35.13 47.71 -23.57
C ALA A 1 -36.35 47.81 -22.66
N ALA A 2 -36.34 48.76 -21.70
CA ALA A 2 -37.26 48.96 -20.55
C ALA A 2 -37.02 47.95 -19.40
N HIS A 3 -36.39 48.25 -18.24
CA HIS A 3 -36.28 49.43 -17.36
C HIS A 3 -37.57 49.73 -16.56
N LEU A 4 -37.47 49.64 -15.22
CA LEU A 4 -38.17 50.35 -14.10
C LEU A 4 -38.03 49.46 -12.83
N ARG A 5 -37.12 49.70 -11.85
CA ARG A 5 -37.02 50.70 -10.76
C ARG A 5 -38.16 50.70 -9.71
N GLY A 6 -37.76 50.56 -8.43
CA GLY A 6 -38.51 50.92 -7.21
C GLY A 6 -38.50 49.77 -6.18
N GLY A 7 -38.14 49.89 -4.90
CA GLY A 7 -37.85 51.03 -4.02
C GLY A 7 -37.35 50.51 -2.66
N ARG A 8 -36.79 51.41 -1.84
CA ARG A 8 -36.05 51.18 -0.59
C ARG A 8 -36.89 50.68 0.60
N ALA A 9 -36.18 50.03 1.53
CA ALA A 9 -36.58 49.64 2.89
C ALA A 9 -36.92 50.81 3.84
N PRO A 10 -37.48 50.49 5.02
CA PRO A 10 -36.91 51.01 6.26
C PRO A 10 -36.66 49.93 7.32
N ALA A 11 -35.67 50.22 8.17
CA ALA A 11 -35.23 49.43 9.30
C ALA A 11 -36.17 49.52 10.51
N ALA A 12 -36.30 48.44 11.28
CA ALA A 12 -36.76 48.47 12.67
C ALA A 12 -36.00 47.43 13.50
N ILE A 13 -35.17 47.93 14.42
CA ILE A 13 -34.53 47.18 15.50
C ILE A 13 -35.44 47.29 16.72
N LEU A 14 -35.91 46.17 17.29
CA LEU A 14 -36.32 46.12 18.69
C LEU A 14 -36.21 44.70 19.27
N ARG A 15 -35.13 44.54 20.04
CA ARG A 15 -34.84 43.65 21.18
C ARG A 15 -35.86 42.55 21.52
N ALA A 16 -35.41 41.31 21.38
CA ALA A 16 -36.04 40.13 21.98
C ALA A 16 -35.80 40.05 23.50
N ALA A 17 -36.87 39.72 24.23
CA ALA A 17 -36.91 39.54 25.67
C ALA A 17 -36.23 38.22 26.11
N LYS A 18 -35.56 38.25 27.26
CA LYS A 18 -35.09 37.05 27.98
C LYS A 18 -36.21 36.50 28.87
N PRO A 19 -36.43 35.17 28.90
CA PRO A 19 -37.04 34.50 30.03
C PRO A 19 -35.98 33.82 30.91
N ARG A 20 -36.14 34.00 32.22
CA ARG A 20 -35.46 33.26 33.30
C ARG A 20 -36.09 31.87 33.47
N ASN A 21 -35.25 30.92 33.87
CA ASN A 21 -35.49 29.71 34.70
C ASN A 21 -36.75 28.86 34.42
N LEU A 22 -36.56 27.55 34.18
CA LEU A 22 -37.35 26.49 34.81
C LEU A 22 -36.73 25.08 34.54
N ILE A 23 -36.58 24.32 35.62
CA ILE A 23 -36.68 22.84 35.73
C ILE A 23 -35.41 22.05 35.32
N ALA A 24 -34.60 21.51 36.23
CA ALA A 24 -34.88 20.47 37.22
C ALA A 24 -35.47 19.17 36.62
N SER A 25 -34.70 18.43 35.82
CA SER A 25 -35.05 17.06 35.40
C SER A 25 -33.83 16.19 35.07
N ALA A 26 -32.74 16.31 35.83
CA ALA A 26 -31.57 15.44 35.74
C ALA A 26 -31.39 14.63 37.04
N ARG A 27 -32.35 13.75 37.35
CA ARG A 27 -32.23 12.67 38.37
C ARG A 27 -33.51 11.84 38.40
N ARG A 28 -33.70 10.98 37.39
CA ARG A 28 -34.61 9.81 37.40
C ARG A 28 -34.52 9.07 36.07
N LEU A 29 -33.40 8.41 35.79
CA LEU A 29 -33.31 7.43 34.70
C LEU A 29 -32.13 6.44 34.90
N ALA A 30 -31.88 6.07 36.17
CA ALA A 30 -30.88 5.08 36.53
C ALA A 30 -31.44 4.13 37.60
N SER A 31 -32.52 3.39 37.30
CA SER A 31 -32.94 2.26 38.14
C SER A 31 -34.03 1.34 37.55
N ARG A 32 -34.21 1.25 36.22
CA ARG A 32 -35.17 0.30 35.63
C ARG A 32 -34.70 -0.22 34.28
N CYS A 33 -33.97 -1.34 34.31
CA CYS A 33 -34.04 -2.42 33.33
C CYS A 33 -33.09 -3.54 33.78
N ARG A 34 -33.54 -4.33 34.77
CA ARG A 34 -33.17 -5.75 34.86
C ARG A 34 -34.25 -6.53 34.12
N SER A 35 -33.83 -7.60 33.46
CA SER A 35 -34.66 -8.62 32.78
C SER A 35 -35.12 -8.29 31.35
N SER A 36 -34.23 -8.52 30.39
CA SER A 36 -34.60 -9.15 29.12
C SER A 36 -33.45 -10.03 28.64
N ARG A 37 -33.71 -11.33 28.49
CA ARG A 37 -32.81 -12.30 27.85
C ARG A 37 -32.41 -11.77 26.46
N MET A 38 -31.13 -11.46 26.27
CA MET A 38 -30.57 -11.32 24.93
C MET A 38 -30.05 -12.69 24.48
N ALA A 39 -30.50 -13.08 23.30
CA ALA A 39 -29.96 -14.20 22.55
C ALA A 39 -28.46 -14.01 22.32
N SER A 40 -27.73 -15.12 22.38
CA SER A 40 -26.30 -15.21 22.09
C SER A 40 -25.97 -14.57 20.74
N ALA A 41 -25.10 -13.56 20.76
CA ALA A 41 -24.41 -13.09 19.57
C ALA A 41 -23.53 -14.21 19.00
N PRO A 42 -23.39 -14.34 17.66
CA PRO A 42 -22.48 -15.30 17.08
C PRO A 42 -21.04 -14.89 17.43
N THR A 43 -20.34 -15.81 18.09
CA THR A 43 -18.89 -15.77 18.33
C THR A 43 -18.16 -15.56 17.02
N ALA A 44 -17.39 -14.46 16.92
CA ALA A 44 -16.40 -14.29 15.86
C ALA A 44 -15.44 -15.50 15.87
N PRO A 45 -15.05 -16.05 14.71
CA PRO A 45 -14.09 -17.14 14.71
C PRO A 45 -12.76 -16.61 15.24
N ALA A 46 -12.21 -17.32 16.22
CA ALA A 46 -10.87 -17.07 16.73
C ALA A 46 -9.88 -17.15 15.57
N ALA A 47 -9.19 -16.04 15.29
CA ALA A 47 -8.09 -16.02 14.34
C ALA A 47 -7.04 -17.03 14.80
N ALA A 48 -6.91 -18.12 14.03
CA ALA A 48 -5.87 -19.10 14.23
C ALA A 48 -4.52 -18.41 14.02
N THR A 49 -3.84 -18.06 15.11
CA THR A 49 -2.47 -17.57 15.08
C THR A 49 -1.55 -18.76 14.85
N ALA A 50 -1.50 -19.24 13.61
CA ALA A 50 -0.43 -20.14 13.18
C ALA A 50 0.86 -19.30 13.15
N ALA A 51 1.85 -19.70 13.95
CA ALA A 51 3.17 -19.08 13.93
C ALA A 51 3.80 -19.35 12.56
N LEU A 52 3.71 -18.39 11.65
CA LEU A 52 4.41 -18.38 10.37
C LEU A 52 5.89 -18.18 10.68
N SER A 53 6.65 -19.27 10.71
CA SER A 53 8.11 -19.24 10.81
C SER A 53 8.67 -18.72 9.48
N ALA A 54 8.97 -17.43 9.41
CA ALA A 54 9.63 -16.84 8.26
C ALA A 54 11.12 -17.24 8.25
N THR A 55 11.48 -18.21 7.44
CA THR A 55 12.88 -18.47 7.08
C THR A 55 13.17 -17.77 5.76
N GLY A 56 14.29 -17.04 5.70
CA GLY A 56 14.76 -16.40 4.47
C GLY A 56 15.07 -17.41 3.36
N PRO A 57 15.31 -16.91 2.13
CA PRO A 57 15.55 -17.77 0.98
C PRO A 57 16.81 -18.64 1.19
N PRO A 58 16.82 -19.90 0.69
CA PRO A 58 18.01 -20.74 0.79
C PRO A 58 19.20 -20.13 0.02
N PRO A 59 20.45 -20.40 0.43
CA PRO A 59 21.62 -19.82 -0.20
C PRO A 59 21.76 -20.29 -1.66
N LEU A 60 21.93 -19.32 -2.58
CA LEU A 60 22.23 -19.58 -4.00
C LEU A 60 23.63 -20.19 -4.17
N ALA A 61 23.86 -20.85 -5.31
CA ALA A 61 25.19 -21.31 -5.69
C ALA A 61 26.17 -20.12 -5.79
N ALA A 62 27.33 -20.23 -5.15
CA ALA A 62 28.30 -19.14 -4.96
C ALA A 62 28.73 -18.41 -6.26
N SER A 63 28.71 -19.11 -7.40
CA SER A 63 29.27 -18.61 -8.67
C SER A 63 28.51 -17.42 -9.28
N ALA A 64 27.18 -17.34 -9.14
CA ALA A 64 26.40 -16.20 -9.64
C ALA A 64 26.55 -14.97 -8.73
N ALA A 65 26.63 -15.19 -7.41
CA ALA A 65 26.72 -14.13 -6.41
C ALA A 65 28.08 -13.41 -6.43
N GLU A 66 29.18 -14.14 -6.64
CA GLU A 66 30.55 -13.60 -6.68
C GLU A 66 30.80 -12.72 -7.92
N ALA A 67 30.30 -13.15 -9.09
CA ALA A 67 30.47 -12.43 -10.36
C ALA A 67 29.80 -11.03 -10.37
N VAL A 68 28.67 -10.89 -9.66
CA VAL A 68 27.95 -9.62 -9.52
C VAL A 68 28.71 -8.62 -8.64
N SER A 69 29.48 -9.09 -7.66
CA SER A 69 30.09 -8.20 -6.65
C SER A 69 31.31 -7.44 -7.16
N ALA A 70 32.18 -8.05 -7.97
CA ALA A 70 33.49 -7.47 -8.28
C ALA A 70 33.42 -6.30 -9.29
N GLY A 71 32.45 -6.32 -10.23
CA GLY A 71 32.36 -5.30 -11.30
C GLY A 71 31.23 -4.28 -11.15
N LEU A 72 30.26 -4.54 -10.27
CA LEU A 72 29.08 -3.67 -10.10
C LEU A 72 29.38 -2.47 -9.20
N THR A 73 30.04 -2.72 -8.06
CA THR A 73 30.38 -1.67 -7.10
C THR A 73 31.26 -0.60 -7.74
N GLU A 74 32.23 -0.96 -8.58
CA GLU A 74 33.13 0.02 -9.22
C GLU A 74 32.41 0.85 -10.29
N LYS A 75 31.49 0.25 -11.07
CA LYS A 75 30.72 0.94 -12.11
C LYS A 75 29.59 1.81 -11.56
N VAL A 76 28.93 1.39 -10.48
CA VAL A 76 27.91 2.21 -9.81
C VAL A 76 28.56 3.27 -8.92
N ALA A 77 29.69 2.99 -8.26
CA ALA A 77 30.46 4.01 -7.56
C ALA A 77 31.05 5.06 -8.53
N ALA A 78 31.47 4.69 -9.74
CA ALA A 78 31.84 5.66 -10.77
C ALA A 78 30.63 6.51 -11.23
N ALA A 79 29.41 6.01 -11.07
CA ALA A 79 28.18 6.76 -11.27
C ALA A 79 27.77 7.59 -10.04
N ALA A 80 28.41 7.42 -8.88
CA ALA A 80 28.13 8.21 -7.68
C ALA A 80 28.58 9.66 -7.90
N GLY A 81 27.63 10.52 -8.24
CA GLY A 81 27.83 11.90 -8.67
C GLY A 81 27.12 12.24 -9.99
N THR A 82 26.67 11.22 -10.71
CA THR A 82 25.92 11.32 -11.97
C THR A 82 24.59 10.56 -11.87
N ARG A 83 23.58 11.02 -12.61
CA ARG A 83 22.29 10.34 -12.69
C ARG A 83 22.46 8.95 -13.29
N VAL A 84 21.70 7.95 -12.84
CA VAL A 84 21.65 6.60 -13.44
C VAL A 84 20.38 6.43 -14.28
N PRO A 85 20.34 6.87 -15.55
CA PRO A 85 19.14 6.77 -16.38
C PRO A 85 18.89 5.34 -16.88
N GLU A 86 19.93 4.53 -17.03
CA GLU A 86 19.90 3.13 -17.47
C GLU A 86 21.24 2.46 -17.18
N THR A 87 21.30 1.13 -17.29
CA THR A 87 22.53 0.36 -17.10
C THR A 87 22.79 -0.62 -18.24
N HIS A 88 24.07 -0.86 -18.53
CA HIS A 88 24.52 -1.80 -19.57
C HIS A 88 25.54 -2.79 -18.99
N LEU A 89 25.13 -3.53 -17.96
CA LEU A 89 25.98 -4.54 -17.33
C LEU A 89 26.16 -5.74 -18.29
N ARG A 90 27.38 -6.30 -18.32
CA ARG A 90 27.72 -7.48 -19.13
C ARG A 90 27.44 -8.78 -18.36
N VAL A 91 26.23 -8.90 -17.82
CA VAL A 91 25.78 -10.05 -17.05
C VAL A 91 24.35 -10.39 -17.46
N GLY A 92 24.05 -11.68 -17.62
CA GLY A 92 22.69 -12.13 -17.87
C GLY A 92 22.00 -11.55 -19.12
N HIS A 93 20.68 -11.72 -19.18
CA HIS A 93 19.83 -11.05 -20.17
C HIS A 93 19.18 -9.81 -19.55
N ARG A 94 19.33 -8.65 -20.21
CA ARG A 94 18.77 -7.38 -19.73
C ARG A 94 17.35 -7.18 -20.26
N TYR A 95 16.45 -6.77 -19.37
CA TYR A 95 15.17 -6.16 -19.70
C TYR A 95 15.03 -4.81 -18.99
N GLN A 96 14.43 -3.83 -19.66
CA GLN A 96 14.22 -2.49 -19.12
C GLN A 96 12.74 -2.30 -18.75
N GLY A 97 12.47 -2.14 -17.46
CA GLY A 97 11.16 -1.69 -16.97
C GLY A 97 11.07 -0.16 -16.87
N LYS A 98 9.93 0.35 -16.40
CA LYS A 98 9.66 1.80 -16.27
C LYS A 98 10.75 2.53 -15.46
N VAL A 99 11.10 1.99 -14.29
CA VAL A 99 12.02 2.61 -13.33
C VAL A 99 13.21 1.72 -12.94
N ARG A 100 13.23 0.46 -13.38
CA ARG A 100 14.25 -0.55 -13.05
C ARG A 100 14.82 -1.18 -14.31
N ASP A 101 16.10 -1.48 -14.29
CA ASP A 101 16.74 -2.38 -15.24
C ASP A 101 16.88 -3.75 -14.54
N VAL A 102 16.47 -4.81 -15.21
CA VAL A 102 16.42 -6.17 -14.67
C VAL A 102 17.38 -7.04 -15.46
N TYR A 103 18.22 -7.79 -14.75
CA TYR A 103 19.15 -8.74 -15.35
C TYR A 103 18.80 -10.15 -14.89
N ASP A 104 18.40 -10.98 -15.85
CA ASP A 104 18.14 -12.40 -15.66
C ASP A 104 19.47 -13.16 -15.62
N LEU A 105 19.79 -13.75 -14.46
CA LEU A 105 21.03 -14.51 -14.23
C LEU A 105 20.80 -16.03 -14.21
N GLY A 106 19.63 -16.52 -14.62
CA GLY A 106 19.24 -17.92 -14.48
C GLY A 106 18.53 -18.18 -13.15
N ASP A 107 19.23 -18.66 -12.13
CA ASP A 107 18.65 -18.98 -10.81
C ASP A 107 18.35 -17.73 -9.94
N ALA A 108 19.01 -16.62 -10.27
CA ALA A 108 18.83 -15.33 -9.62
C ALA A 108 18.41 -14.24 -10.60
N VAL A 109 17.95 -13.13 -10.05
CA VAL A 109 17.66 -11.91 -10.80
C VAL A 109 18.35 -10.74 -10.11
N LEU A 110 19.02 -9.89 -10.88
CA LEU A 110 19.58 -8.65 -10.37
C LEU A 110 18.65 -7.49 -10.77
N PHE A 111 18.09 -6.83 -9.77
CA PHE A 111 17.32 -5.61 -9.96
C PHE A 111 18.22 -4.41 -9.75
N VAL A 112 18.22 -3.49 -10.73
CA VAL A 112 18.91 -2.20 -10.65
C VAL A 112 17.87 -1.09 -10.69
N ALA A 113 17.65 -0.44 -9.55
CA ALA A 113 16.82 0.75 -9.43
C ALA A 113 17.51 1.93 -10.08
N THR A 114 16.88 2.49 -11.10
CA THR A 114 17.41 3.63 -11.85
C THR A 114 16.85 4.94 -11.30
N ASP A 115 17.42 6.05 -11.74
CA ASP A 115 16.96 7.39 -11.38
C ASP A 115 15.75 7.84 -12.21
N ARG A 116 15.20 6.98 -13.08
CA ARG A 116 14.00 7.28 -13.87
C ARG A 116 12.79 7.49 -12.95
N LEU A 117 12.03 8.52 -13.27
CA LEU A 117 10.74 8.83 -12.67
C LEU A 117 9.66 8.72 -13.74
N SER A 118 8.63 7.93 -13.46
CA SER A 118 7.43 7.85 -14.28
C SER A 118 6.20 8.28 -13.49
N ALA A 119 5.26 8.95 -14.14
CA ALA A 119 3.90 9.12 -13.63
C ALA A 119 2.91 9.11 -14.79
N PHE A 120 1.69 8.61 -14.54
CA PHE A 120 0.64 8.46 -15.57
C PHE A 120 1.15 7.70 -16.81
N ASP A 121 1.90 6.63 -16.58
CA ASP A 121 2.52 5.78 -17.60
C ASP A 121 3.45 6.50 -18.59
N ARG A 122 3.97 7.67 -18.20
CA ARG A 122 4.95 8.44 -18.98
C ARG A 122 6.24 8.61 -18.20
N SER A 123 7.37 8.47 -18.89
CA SER A 123 8.68 8.88 -18.37
C SER A 123 8.72 10.40 -18.26
N LEU A 124 8.98 10.93 -17.07
CA LEU A 124 8.93 12.38 -16.81
C LEU A 124 10.30 12.99 -16.67
N ALA A 125 11.18 12.35 -15.91
CA ALA A 125 12.47 12.91 -15.54
C ALA A 125 13.44 11.82 -15.07
N VAL A 126 14.68 12.23 -14.85
CA VAL A 126 15.69 11.45 -14.15
C VAL A 126 16.09 12.25 -12.91
N VAL A 127 15.70 11.75 -11.73
CA VAL A 127 15.93 12.39 -10.43
C VAL A 127 17.19 11.80 -9.81
N PRO A 128 18.27 12.57 -9.65
CA PRO A 128 19.52 12.06 -9.09
C PRO A 128 19.30 11.31 -7.78
N LEU A 129 19.93 10.14 -7.64
CA LEU A 129 19.90 9.29 -6.44
C LEU A 129 18.53 8.68 -6.09
N LYS A 130 17.49 8.89 -6.89
CA LYS A 130 16.18 8.27 -6.66
C LYS A 130 16.30 6.76 -6.58
N GLY A 131 17.01 6.14 -7.53
CA GLY A 131 17.14 4.68 -7.58
C GLY A 131 17.78 4.13 -6.30
N ALA A 132 18.86 4.77 -5.85
CA ALA A 132 19.57 4.40 -4.64
C ALA A 132 18.69 4.52 -3.40
N VAL A 133 18.00 5.66 -3.25
CA VAL A 133 17.12 5.91 -2.11
C VAL A 133 16.00 4.88 -2.03
N LEU A 134 15.31 4.60 -3.15
CA LEU A 134 14.21 3.64 -3.16
C LEU A 134 14.67 2.20 -2.89
N ASN A 135 15.80 1.79 -3.49
CA ASN A 135 16.33 0.45 -3.27
C ASN A 135 16.80 0.25 -1.82
N LEU A 136 17.46 1.24 -1.22
CA LEU A 136 17.86 1.19 0.19
C LEU A 136 16.66 1.20 1.15
N ILE A 137 15.62 1.99 0.87
CA ILE A 137 14.36 1.96 1.63
C ILE A 137 13.73 0.56 1.55
N SER A 138 13.60 0.01 0.34
CA SER A 138 13.02 -1.31 0.15
C SER A 138 13.83 -2.40 0.86
N HIS A 139 15.17 -2.35 0.76
CA HIS A 139 16.05 -3.29 1.45
C HIS A 139 15.87 -3.23 2.97
N TRP A 140 15.84 -2.03 3.55
CA TRP A 140 15.58 -1.84 4.98
C TRP A 140 14.22 -2.41 5.39
N TRP A 141 13.17 -2.23 4.59
CA TRP A 141 11.86 -2.81 4.87
C TRP A 141 11.86 -4.33 4.79
N PHE A 142 12.57 -4.93 3.83
CA PHE A 142 12.75 -6.39 3.79
C PHE A 142 13.42 -6.91 5.07
N GLU A 143 14.42 -6.21 5.61
CA GLU A 143 15.03 -6.57 6.89
C GLU A 143 14.04 -6.44 8.07
N LYS A 144 13.24 -5.37 8.12
CA LYS A 144 12.24 -5.18 9.17
C LYS A 144 11.10 -6.19 9.12
N LEU A 145 10.76 -6.66 7.92
CA LEU A 145 9.65 -7.59 7.69
C LEU A 145 10.10 -9.05 7.63
N ALA A 146 11.40 -9.35 7.75
CA ALA A 146 11.94 -10.70 7.63
C ALA A 146 11.32 -11.70 8.64
N GLY A 147 10.91 -11.25 9.82
CA GLY A 147 10.21 -12.07 10.82
C GLY A 147 8.67 -12.11 10.66
N VAL A 148 8.13 -11.41 9.67
CA VAL A 148 6.69 -11.27 9.42
C VAL A 148 6.29 -12.03 8.15
N VAL A 149 7.10 -11.93 7.11
CA VAL A 149 6.82 -12.49 5.78
C VAL A 149 8.14 -12.91 5.10
N PRO A 150 8.23 -14.13 4.54
CA PRO A 150 9.37 -14.53 3.71
C PRO A 150 9.54 -13.58 2.52
N ASN A 151 10.78 -13.33 2.09
CA ASN A 151 11.03 -12.45 0.94
C ASN A 151 12.15 -12.99 0.05
N HIS A 152 12.22 -12.51 -1.19
CA HIS A 152 13.16 -13.03 -2.18
C HIS A 152 14.57 -12.42 -2.12
N VAL A 153 14.88 -11.52 -1.19
CA VAL A 153 16.17 -10.82 -1.18
C VAL A 153 17.27 -11.78 -0.76
N VAL A 154 18.30 -11.91 -1.60
CA VAL A 154 19.51 -12.67 -1.27
C VAL A 154 20.55 -11.76 -0.65
N ARG A 155 20.85 -10.62 -1.29
CA ARG A 155 21.74 -9.59 -0.75
C ARG A 155 21.57 -8.25 -1.44
N LEU A 156 21.88 -7.18 -0.71
CA LEU A 156 22.15 -5.86 -1.29
C LEU A 156 23.51 -5.91 -2.00
N ALA A 157 23.53 -5.69 -3.32
CA ALA A 157 24.77 -5.73 -4.10
C ALA A 157 25.42 -4.34 -4.24
N ASP A 158 24.58 -3.31 -4.22
CA ASP A 158 24.95 -1.90 -4.37
C ASP A 158 23.77 -1.01 -3.88
N PRO A 159 23.97 0.26 -3.49
CA PRO A 159 22.86 1.17 -3.20
C PRO A 159 21.74 1.18 -4.25
N ASN A 160 22.06 1.02 -5.54
CA ASN A 160 21.09 0.93 -6.62
C ASN A 160 20.69 -0.51 -6.98
N ALA A 161 21.35 -1.55 -6.45
CA ALA A 161 21.20 -2.90 -6.95
C ALA A 161 21.01 -3.96 -5.85
N VAL A 162 20.02 -4.83 -6.05
CA VAL A 162 19.71 -5.94 -5.15
C VAL A 162 19.68 -7.25 -5.94
N LEU A 163 20.33 -8.27 -5.40
CA LEU A 163 20.27 -9.63 -5.93
C LEU A 163 19.13 -10.36 -5.22
N VAL A 164 18.22 -10.91 -6.02
CA VAL A 164 17.02 -11.60 -5.54
C VAL A 164 16.95 -13.02 -6.11
N GLN A 165 16.34 -13.92 -5.34
CA GLN A 165 16.01 -15.25 -5.81
C GLN A 165 14.90 -15.14 -6.87
N ARG A 166 14.97 -15.96 -7.93
CA ARG A 166 13.87 -16.04 -8.88
C ARG A 166 12.64 -16.64 -8.21
N CYS A 167 11.50 -15.98 -8.37
CA CYS A 167 10.19 -16.51 -7.98
C CYS A 167 9.25 -16.49 -9.20
N GLU A 168 8.32 -17.43 -9.23
CA GLU A 168 7.16 -17.38 -10.12
C GLU A 168 6.14 -16.40 -9.53
N VAL A 169 6.03 -15.21 -10.10
CA VAL A 169 5.22 -14.11 -9.56
C VAL A 169 3.73 -14.37 -9.84
N PHE A 170 2.90 -14.22 -8.81
CA PHE A 170 1.45 -14.28 -8.97
C PHE A 170 0.96 -13.04 -9.73
N PRO A 171 0.06 -13.19 -10.72
CA PRO A 171 -0.43 -12.09 -11.56
C PRO A 171 -1.50 -11.22 -10.85
N ILE A 172 -1.32 -10.95 -9.55
CA ILE A 172 -2.22 -10.15 -8.72
C ILE A 172 -1.40 -9.10 -7.96
N GLU A 173 -1.80 -7.84 -8.08
CA GLU A 173 -1.31 -6.78 -7.23
C GLU A 173 -2.15 -6.72 -5.94
N VAL A 174 -1.52 -6.97 -4.80
CA VAL A 174 -2.21 -7.03 -3.51
C VAL A 174 -2.12 -5.66 -2.85
N VAL A 175 -3.11 -4.81 -3.12
CA VAL A 175 -3.19 -3.48 -2.51
C VAL A 175 -3.88 -3.55 -1.16
N VAL A 176 -3.21 -3.08 -0.11
CA VAL A 176 -3.77 -2.93 1.24
C VAL A 176 -3.98 -1.46 1.54
N ARG A 177 -5.14 -1.10 2.11
CA ARG A 177 -5.52 0.28 2.41
C ARG A 177 -5.92 0.45 3.86
N GLY A 178 -5.32 1.42 4.55
CA GLY A 178 -5.76 1.88 5.89
C GLY A 178 -6.66 3.11 5.84
N PHE A 179 -6.77 3.75 4.69
CA PHE A 179 -7.53 4.98 4.48
C PHE A 179 -8.27 4.94 3.14
N ILE A 180 -9.40 5.64 3.07
CA ILE A 180 -10.11 5.81 1.81
C ILE A 180 -9.57 7.02 1.04
N THR A 181 -8.74 6.77 0.03
CA THR A 181 -8.13 7.83 -0.79
C THR A 181 -7.90 7.38 -2.23
N GLY A 182 -7.19 8.22 -3.00
CA GLY A 182 -6.85 8.01 -4.40
C GLY A 182 -7.62 8.93 -5.34
N THR A 183 -7.19 8.91 -6.61
CA THR A 183 -7.74 9.73 -7.69
C THR A 183 -7.85 8.96 -9.01
N THR A 184 -7.36 7.73 -9.08
CA THR A 184 -7.40 6.90 -10.30
C THR A 184 -8.75 6.20 -10.40
N SER A 185 -9.08 5.71 -11.59
CA SER A 185 -10.28 4.89 -11.83
C SER A 185 -10.26 3.61 -10.99
N THR A 186 -9.09 3.07 -10.64
CA THR A 186 -8.94 1.86 -9.82
C THR A 186 -8.88 2.12 -8.31
N SER A 187 -9.02 3.37 -7.86
CA SER A 187 -8.91 3.71 -6.44
C SER A 187 -10.25 3.67 -5.72
N LEU A 188 -10.24 3.14 -4.48
CA LEU A 188 -11.42 2.99 -3.63
C LEU A 188 -12.23 4.29 -3.50
N TRP A 189 -11.57 5.44 -3.30
CA TRP A 189 -12.28 6.71 -3.16
C TRP A 189 -13.08 7.11 -4.41
N THR A 190 -12.55 6.88 -5.61
CA THR A 190 -13.24 7.22 -6.86
C THR A 190 -14.57 6.47 -6.95
N HIS A 191 -14.56 5.15 -6.75
CA HIS A 191 -15.77 4.35 -6.75
C HIS A 191 -16.75 4.75 -5.65
N TYR A 192 -16.25 4.96 -4.43
CA TYR A 192 -17.09 5.34 -3.28
C TYR A 192 -17.81 6.68 -3.49
N ARG A 193 -17.07 7.69 -3.98
CA ARG A 193 -17.60 9.00 -4.34
C ARG A 193 -18.68 8.89 -5.41
N ASP A 194 -18.50 7.99 -6.37
CA ASP A 194 -19.43 7.77 -7.48
C ASP A 194 -20.65 6.92 -7.09
N GLY A 195 -20.79 6.60 -5.79
CA GLY A 195 -21.97 5.97 -5.20
C GLY A 195 -21.79 4.49 -4.86
N ALA A 196 -20.66 3.87 -5.20
CA ALA A 196 -20.41 2.48 -4.84
C ALA A 196 -20.24 2.35 -3.32
N ARG A 197 -20.81 1.29 -2.76
CA ARG A 197 -20.57 0.87 -1.36
C ARG A 197 -19.91 -0.49 -1.27
N GLU A 198 -19.88 -1.21 -2.38
CA GLU A 198 -19.14 -2.46 -2.52
C GLU A 198 -17.93 -2.22 -3.43
N PHE A 199 -16.75 -2.67 -2.99
CA PHE A 199 -15.53 -2.57 -3.78
C PHE A 199 -14.59 -3.72 -3.40
N CYS A 200 -14.15 -4.51 -4.38
CA CYS A 200 -13.31 -5.70 -4.17
C CYS A 200 -13.87 -6.70 -3.14
N GLY A 201 -15.20 -6.82 -3.03
CA GLY A 201 -15.86 -7.71 -2.06
C GLY A 201 -16.00 -7.12 -0.65
N GLU A 202 -15.51 -5.91 -0.41
CA GLU A 202 -15.67 -5.18 0.84
C GLU A 202 -16.88 -4.24 0.78
N THR A 203 -17.63 -4.13 1.89
CA THR A 203 -18.76 -3.20 2.02
C THR A 203 -18.39 -2.03 2.94
N PHE A 204 -18.61 -0.81 2.46
CA PHE A 204 -18.27 0.42 3.15
C PHE A 204 -19.54 1.14 3.65
N PRO A 205 -19.53 1.71 4.86
CA PRO A 205 -20.66 2.48 5.37
C PRO A 205 -20.83 3.80 4.61
N ASP A 206 -22.02 4.37 4.69
CA ASP A 206 -22.26 5.75 4.25
C ASP A 206 -21.51 6.77 5.12
N GLY A 207 -21.27 7.96 4.55
CA GLY A 207 -20.73 9.11 5.28
C GLY A 207 -19.22 9.19 5.35
N LEU A 208 -18.47 8.28 4.72
CA LEU A 208 -17.02 8.41 4.59
C LEU A 208 -16.68 9.60 3.68
N ARG A 209 -15.63 10.32 4.03
CA ARG A 209 -15.08 11.46 3.29
C ARG A 209 -13.71 11.10 2.74
N LYS A 210 -13.25 11.88 1.76
CA LYS A 210 -11.93 11.69 1.17
C LYS A 210 -10.86 11.77 2.27
N ASN A 211 -9.97 10.78 2.28
CA ASN A 211 -8.87 10.62 3.23
C ASN A 211 -9.27 10.21 4.65
N ASP A 212 -10.52 9.82 4.91
CA ASP A 212 -10.89 9.25 6.21
C ASP A 212 -10.11 7.94 6.47
N ARG A 213 -9.75 7.70 7.72
CA ARG A 213 -9.19 6.44 8.17
C ARG A 213 -10.28 5.36 8.16
N LEU A 214 -9.96 4.17 7.65
CA LEU A 214 -10.85 3.02 7.69
C LEU A 214 -10.84 2.38 9.09
N SER A 215 -11.95 1.74 9.47
CA SER A 215 -12.06 1.05 10.78
C SER A 215 -11.10 -0.13 10.91
N ALA A 216 -10.79 -0.77 9.78
CA ALA A 216 -9.77 -1.80 9.64
C ALA A 216 -9.10 -1.63 8.26
N ALA A 217 -7.88 -2.12 8.11
CA ALA A 217 -7.27 -2.18 6.80
C ALA A 217 -8.04 -3.17 5.90
N VAL A 218 -8.10 -2.87 4.61
CA VAL A 218 -8.85 -3.67 3.62
C VAL A 218 -7.96 -4.06 2.45
N LEU A 219 -8.27 -5.20 1.85
CA LEU A 219 -7.64 -5.68 0.62
C LEU A 219 -8.45 -5.20 -0.58
N THR A 220 -7.78 -4.57 -1.54
CA THR A 220 -8.39 -4.15 -2.80
C THR A 220 -7.51 -4.57 -3.97
N PRO A 221 -7.41 -5.88 -4.23
CA PRO A 221 -6.47 -6.39 -5.22
C PRO A 221 -6.86 -5.97 -6.65
N THR A 222 -5.85 -5.90 -7.52
CA THR A 222 -6.04 -5.69 -8.96
C THR A 222 -5.35 -6.79 -9.76
N THR A 223 -5.91 -7.14 -10.90
CA THR A 223 -5.26 -8.07 -11.84
C THR A 223 -4.10 -7.38 -12.54
N LYS A 224 -3.08 -8.14 -12.94
CA LYS A 224 -2.04 -7.68 -13.89
C LYS A 224 -2.38 -8.16 -15.30
N GLU A 225 -3.15 -7.38 -16.03
CA GLU A 225 -3.59 -7.70 -17.39
C GLU A 225 -2.77 -6.94 -18.44
N ALA A 226 -2.69 -7.46 -19.67
CA ALA A 226 -1.87 -6.87 -20.72
C ALA A 226 -2.36 -5.48 -21.19
N GLU A 227 -3.67 -5.23 -21.10
CA GLU A 227 -4.28 -3.95 -21.51
C GLU A 227 -4.46 -3.03 -20.31
N HIS A 228 -5.29 -3.42 -19.33
CA HIS A 228 -5.60 -2.60 -18.16
C HIS A 228 -5.85 -3.45 -16.91
N ASP A 229 -5.12 -3.13 -15.85
CA ASP A 229 -5.38 -3.66 -14.51
C ASP A 229 -6.79 -3.28 -14.06
N ARG A 230 -7.54 -4.24 -13.52
CA ARG A 230 -8.88 -3.99 -12.97
C ARG A 230 -8.98 -4.41 -11.50
N PRO A 231 -9.83 -3.74 -10.70
CA PRO A 231 -10.21 -4.24 -9.37
C PRO A 231 -10.83 -5.63 -9.47
N ILE A 232 -10.48 -6.51 -8.54
CA ILE A 232 -11.02 -7.87 -8.44
C ILE A 232 -11.34 -8.19 -6.97
N SER A 233 -12.34 -9.04 -6.73
CA SER A 233 -12.65 -9.52 -5.38
C SER A 233 -11.81 -10.75 -5.03
N PRO A 234 -11.52 -11.01 -3.74
CA PRO A 234 -10.92 -12.26 -3.27
C PRO A 234 -11.59 -13.52 -3.81
N ALA A 235 -12.93 -13.53 -3.88
CA ALA A 235 -13.70 -14.66 -4.39
C ALA A 235 -13.47 -14.86 -5.89
N ASP A 236 -13.40 -13.76 -6.66
CA ASP A 236 -13.19 -13.82 -8.10
C ASP A 236 -11.74 -14.18 -8.47
N ILE A 237 -10.75 -13.81 -7.64
CA ILE A 237 -9.34 -14.28 -7.81
C ILE A 237 -9.29 -15.81 -7.90
N VAL A 238 -9.98 -16.50 -6.99
CA VAL A 238 -10.01 -17.96 -6.94
C VAL A 238 -10.90 -18.53 -8.04
N LYS A 239 -12.08 -17.96 -8.23
CA LYS A 239 -13.06 -18.43 -9.22
C LYS A 239 -12.55 -18.34 -10.65
N GLU A 240 -11.80 -17.30 -10.98
CA GLU A 240 -11.23 -17.08 -12.31
C GLU A 240 -9.88 -17.81 -12.50
N GLY A 241 -9.35 -18.46 -11.46
CA GLY A 241 -8.13 -19.27 -11.55
C GLY A 241 -6.82 -18.49 -11.51
N TRP A 242 -6.84 -17.24 -11.04
CA TRP A 242 -5.61 -16.46 -10.85
C TRP A 242 -4.72 -17.02 -9.74
N MET A 243 -5.34 -17.57 -8.70
CA MET A 243 -4.67 -18.24 -7.58
C MET A 243 -5.54 -19.37 -7.03
N THR A 244 -4.92 -20.34 -6.36
CA THR A 244 -5.69 -21.30 -5.54
C THR A 244 -6.19 -20.62 -4.27
N GLN A 245 -7.23 -21.16 -3.63
CA GLN A 245 -7.71 -20.65 -2.34
C GLN A 245 -6.60 -20.63 -1.28
N ALA A 246 -5.80 -21.71 -1.19
CA ALA A 246 -4.71 -21.81 -0.23
C ALA A 246 -3.61 -20.75 -0.45
N ASP A 247 -3.32 -20.43 -1.71
CA ASP A 247 -2.34 -19.41 -2.05
C ASP A 247 -2.86 -18.02 -1.72
N TRP A 248 -4.12 -17.74 -2.04
CA TRP A 248 -4.75 -16.47 -1.69
C TRP A 248 -4.83 -16.27 -0.17
N ASP A 249 -5.19 -17.30 0.60
CA ASP A 249 -5.25 -17.24 2.06
C ASP A 249 -3.87 -16.89 2.64
N THR A 250 -2.81 -17.49 2.10
CA THR A 250 -1.43 -17.21 2.54
C THR A 250 -1.00 -15.80 2.14
N VAL A 251 -1.22 -15.41 0.89
CA VAL A 251 -0.84 -14.09 0.35
C VAL A 251 -1.57 -12.96 1.07
N SER A 252 -2.88 -13.10 1.27
CA SER A 252 -3.70 -12.10 1.95
C SER A 252 -3.28 -11.95 3.42
N ALA A 253 -3.01 -13.06 4.13
CA ALA A 253 -2.48 -13.02 5.49
C ALA A 253 -1.14 -12.29 5.57
N TYR A 254 -0.20 -12.62 4.67
CA TYR A 254 1.11 -11.94 4.63
C TYR A 254 1.00 -10.45 4.29
N ALA A 255 0.16 -10.07 3.33
CA ALA A 255 -0.05 -8.68 2.95
C ALA A 255 -0.60 -7.85 4.12
N MET A 256 -1.60 -8.39 4.84
CA MET A 256 -2.18 -7.73 6.00
C MET A 256 -1.17 -7.60 7.16
N ALA A 257 -0.43 -8.67 7.45
CA ALA A 257 0.60 -8.66 8.50
C ALA A 257 1.75 -7.68 8.18
N ALA A 258 2.22 -7.67 6.93
CA ALA A 258 3.24 -6.72 6.47
C ALA A 258 2.74 -5.28 6.55
N PHE A 259 1.46 -5.02 6.22
CA PHE A 259 0.89 -3.68 6.26
C PHE A 259 0.71 -3.18 7.69
N GLU A 260 0.27 -4.03 8.60
CA GLU A 260 0.16 -3.71 10.03
C GLU A 260 1.54 -3.39 10.63
N ALA A 261 2.55 -4.23 10.36
CA ALA A 261 3.91 -3.97 10.80
C ALA A 261 4.46 -2.66 10.22
N GLY A 262 4.21 -2.41 8.93
CA GLY A 262 4.57 -1.17 8.25
C GLY A 262 3.92 0.06 8.86
N GLN A 263 2.62 0.01 9.15
CA GLN A 263 1.91 1.11 9.81
C GLN A 263 2.49 1.42 11.19
N ARG A 264 2.76 0.40 12.00
CA ARG A 264 3.35 0.58 13.33
C ARG A 264 4.72 1.26 13.26
N ILE A 265 5.62 0.74 12.43
CA ILE A 265 6.97 1.29 12.28
C ILE A 265 6.92 2.70 11.68
N ALA A 266 6.08 2.95 10.67
CA ALA A 266 5.92 4.30 10.10
C ALA A 266 5.44 5.31 11.15
N ALA A 267 4.51 4.92 12.02
CA ALA A 267 3.98 5.79 13.07
C ALA A 267 5.05 6.19 14.10
N GLU A 268 5.99 5.30 14.43
CA GLU A 268 7.15 5.61 15.29
C GLU A 268 8.03 6.73 14.71
N HIS A 269 7.98 6.92 13.40
CA HIS A 269 8.73 7.96 12.67
C HIS A 269 7.86 9.16 12.23
N GLY A 270 6.65 9.31 12.79
CA GLY A 270 5.77 10.45 12.49
C GLY A 270 5.11 10.40 11.11
N LEU A 271 5.08 9.23 10.49
CA LEU A 271 4.46 8.98 9.19
C LEU A 271 3.19 8.13 9.33
N LEU A 272 2.27 8.30 8.39
CA LEU A 272 1.14 7.41 8.20
C LEU A 272 1.38 6.62 6.91
N LEU A 273 1.49 5.30 7.01
CA LEU A 273 1.39 4.42 5.85
C LEU A 273 -0.09 4.27 5.48
N VAL A 274 -0.46 4.89 4.36
CA VAL A 274 -1.87 5.11 3.97
C VAL A 274 -2.42 3.92 3.22
N ASP A 275 -1.69 3.51 2.19
CA ASP A 275 -1.91 2.31 1.41
C ASP A 275 -0.59 1.88 0.78
N THR A 276 -0.51 0.62 0.39
CA THR A 276 0.64 0.07 -0.32
C THR A 276 0.21 -1.05 -1.26
N LYS A 277 0.97 -1.20 -2.33
CA LYS A 277 0.91 -2.36 -3.21
C LYS A 277 1.96 -3.38 -2.79
N TYR A 278 1.59 -4.65 -2.76
CA TYR A 278 2.53 -5.77 -2.65
C TYR A 278 2.43 -6.68 -3.86
N GLU A 279 3.53 -7.37 -4.14
CA GLU A 279 3.59 -8.47 -5.09
C GLU A 279 4.15 -9.69 -4.38
N PHE A 280 3.64 -10.86 -4.74
CA PHE A 280 4.07 -12.13 -4.18
C PHE A 280 4.47 -13.08 -5.29
N GLY A 281 5.39 -13.99 -4.98
CA GLY A 281 5.76 -15.06 -5.89
C GLY A 281 6.11 -16.34 -5.16
N ARG A 282 6.07 -17.46 -5.89
CA ARG A 282 6.49 -18.76 -5.40
C ARG A 282 7.95 -19.01 -5.70
N ALA A 283 8.75 -19.23 -4.67
CA ALA A 283 10.14 -19.65 -4.80
C ALA A 283 10.24 -21.12 -5.31
N PRO A 284 11.39 -21.56 -5.84
CA PRO A 284 11.58 -22.92 -6.35
C PRO A 284 11.28 -24.05 -5.36
N ASP A 285 11.40 -23.78 -4.06
CA ASP A 285 11.06 -24.73 -2.98
C ASP A 285 9.57 -24.75 -2.63
N GLY A 286 8.75 -23.93 -3.30
CA GLY A 286 7.32 -23.80 -3.09
C GLY A 286 6.92 -22.68 -2.12
N THR A 287 7.87 -22.01 -1.46
CA THR A 287 7.58 -20.95 -0.48
C THR A 287 7.00 -19.71 -1.15
N ILE A 288 5.89 -19.19 -0.61
CA ILE A 288 5.35 -17.90 -1.03
C ILE A 288 6.15 -16.78 -0.35
N CYS A 289 6.73 -15.91 -1.17
CA CYS A 289 7.59 -14.82 -0.75
C CYS A 289 7.03 -13.47 -1.21
N LEU A 290 7.26 -12.45 -0.40
CA LEU A 290 7.15 -11.06 -0.81
C LEU A 290 8.27 -10.74 -1.82
N VAL A 291 7.90 -10.17 -2.96
CA VAL A 291 8.81 -9.83 -4.06
C VAL A 291 8.68 -8.34 -4.41
N ASP A 292 9.36 -7.92 -5.47
CA ASP A 292 9.34 -6.55 -5.99
C ASP A 292 9.97 -5.53 -5.02
N GLU A 293 9.42 -4.33 -4.91
CA GLU A 293 9.81 -3.33 -3.92
C GLU A 293 8.75 -3.20 -2.83
N VAL A 294 9.15 -2.78 -1.63
CA VAL A 294 8.28 -2.75 -0.45
C VAL A 294 8.36 -1.41 0.25
N HIS A 295 7.18 -0.83 0.52
CA HIS A 295 7.02 0.34 1.38
C HIS A 295 7.82 1.57 0.95
N THR A 296 8.10 1.66 -0.36
CA THR A 296 8.73 2.81 -1.00
C THR A 296 7.69 3.88 -1.33
N PRO A 297 8.08 5.16 -1.52
CA PRO A 297 7.18 6.18 -2.04
C PRO A 297 6.61 5.91 -3.45
N ASP A 298 7.21 5.00 -4.22
CA ASP A 298 6.70 4.59 -5.54
C ASP A 298 5.60 3.52 -5.41
N SER A 299 5.66 2.66 -4.38
CA SER A 299 4.70 1.57 -4.13
C SER A 299 3.66 1.89 -3.05
N SER A 300 3.87 2.95 -2.27
CA SER A 300 3.05 3.30 -1.11
C SER A 300 2.76 4.79 -1.00
N ARG A 301 1.62 5.12 -0.40
CA ARG A 301 1.31 6.49 0.02
C ARG A 301 1.70 6.69 1.46
N TYR A 302 2.53 7.72 1.70
CA TYR A 302 2.88 8.19 3.03
C TYR A 302 2.35 9.61 3.26
N TRP A 303 1.77 9.85 4.44
CA TRP A 303 1.41 11.19 4.90
C TRP A 303 2.18 11.56 6.17
N LEU A 304 2.40 12.85 6.38
CA LEU A 304 2.94 13.37 7.65
C LEU A 304 1.82 13.33 8.71
N ALA A 305 2.03 12.55 9.77
CA ALA A 305 1.02 12.36 10.82
C ALA A 305 0.64 13.70 11.48
N SER A 306 1.62 14.59 11.67
CA SER A 306 1.43 15.91 12.27
C SER A 306 0.48 16.83 11.50
N THR A 307 0.24 16.55 10.22
CA THR A 307 -0.62 17.38 9.36
C THR A 307 -1.96 16.72 9.03
N TYR A 308 -2.16 15.45 9.40
CA TYR A 308 -3.29 14.66 8.95
C TYR A 308 -4.63 15.21 9.45
N GLU A 309 -4.75 15.57 10.73
CA GLU A 309 -6.00 16.09 11.30
C GLU A 309 -6.36 17.48 10.76
N ALA A 310 -5.36 18.32 10.48
CA ALA A 310 -5.57 19.71 10.09
C ALA A 310 -5.99 19.88 8.62
N ARG A 311 -5.56 18.98 7.72
CA ARG A 311 -5.80 19.13 6.28
C ARG A 311 -7.25 18.88 5.86
N PRO A 312 -7.95 17.81 6.28
CA PRO A 312 -9.36 17.61 5.97
C PRO A 312 -10.26 18.75 6.46
N ALA A 313 -9.86 19.42 7.55
CA ALA A 313 -10.58 20.58 8.08
C ALA A 313 -10.38 21.86 7.24
N ALA A 314 -9.32 21.92 6.42
CA ALA A 314 -8.97 23.09 5.61
C ALA A 314 -9.57 23.06 4.19
N GLY A 315 -10.15 21.93 3.76
CA GLY A 315 -10.67 21.71 2.39
C GLY A 315 -9.62 21.13 1.44
#